data_AF-A0A1H4IAW9-F1
#
_entry.id   AF-A0A1H4IAW9-F1
#
_cell.length_a   1.000
_cell.length_b   1.000
_cell.length_c   1.000
_cell.angle_alpha   90.00
_cell.angle_beta   90.00
_cell.angle_gamma   90.00
#
_symmetry.space_group_name_H-M   'P 1'
#
loop_
_entity.id
_entity.type
_entity.pdbx_description
1 polymer ?
#
loop_
_entity_poly.entity_id
_entity_poly.type
_entity_poly.pdbx_seq_one_letter_code
_entity_poly.pdbx_strand_id
1 'polypeptide(L)'
;MSELHGQEPEGWPCELSEEVDALLADLSLPGEIFGAIIAATVQINETRGMVPGSTASLKWSQQRRMPLGRDGVLGVAEYVIVADADPPYIVLTRIQLY
;
A
#
# COMPACT_ATOMS: atom_id res chain seq x y z
N MET A 1 0.27 -11.50 37.17
CA MET A 1 -0.17 -10.63 36.05
C MET A 1 0.95 -9.64 35.76
N SER A 2 1.60 -9.78 34.61
CA SER A 2 2.49 -8.75 34.05
C SER A 2 2.34 -8.84 32.54
N GLU A 3 1.34 -8.13 32.05
CA GLU A 3 1.16 -7.89 30.63
C GLU A 3 1.96 -6.63 30.28
N LEU A 4 3.23 -6.81 29.89
CA LEU A 4 3.96 -5.78 29.17
C LEU A 4 3.57 -5.93 27.69
N HIS A 5 2.42 -5.37 27.31
CA HIS A 5 2.05 -5.18 25.91
C HIS A 5 2.97 -4.11 25.30
N GLY A 6 4.20 -4.52 24.96
CA GLY A 6 5.13 -3.78 24.11
C GLY A 6 5.19 -4.39 22.71
N GLN A 7 4.04 -4.82 22.16
CA GLN A 7 3.98 -5.17 20.75
C GLN A 7 4.21 -3.88 19.96
N GLU A 8 5.34 -3.79 19.27
CA GLU A 8 5.48 -2.86 18.14
C GLU A 8 4.23 -2.96 17.26
N PRO A 9 3.72 -1.84 16.71
CA PRO A 9 2.53 -1.87 15.89
C PRO A 9 2.66 -2.95 14.81
N GLU A 10 1.63 -3.78 14.70
CA GLU A 10 1.49 -4.83 13.71
C GLU A 10 1.36 -4.15 12.33
N GLY A 11 2.48 -3.98 11.63
CA GLY A 11 2.54 -3.35 10.30
C GLY A 11 3.27 -2.00 10.27
N TRP A 12 3.37 -1.39 9.09
CA TRP A 12 3.93 -0.04 8.88
C TRP A 12 2.88 0.90 8.26
N PRO A 13 2.76 2.17 8.69
CA PRO A 13 1.83 3.11 8.08
C PRO A 13 1.94 3.13 6.56
N CYS A 14 0.80 3.07 5.86
CA CYS A 14 0.72 3.19 4.42
C CYS A 14 0.14 4.56 4.07
N GLU A 15 1.04 5.52 3.87
CA GLU A 15 0.70 6.89 3.47
C GLU A 15 0.31 6.93 2.00
N LEU A 16 -0.51 7.92 1.64
CA LEU A 16 -0.93 8.15 0.25
C LEU A 16 -0.10 9.27 -0.35
N SER A 17 0.29 9.13 -1.62
CA SER A 17 0.75 10.30 -2.38
C SER A 17 -0.43 11.25 -2.65
N GLU A 18 -0.13 12.52 -2.95
CA GLU A 18 -1.15 13.52 -3.33
C GLU A 18 -2.00 13.05 -4.52
N GLU A 19 -1.41 12.32 -5.48
CA GLU A 19 -2.12 11.76 -6.63
C GLU A 19 -3.16 10.72 -6.20
N VAL A 20 -2.80 9.83 -5.26
CA VAL A 20 -3.69 8.76 -4.79
C VAL A 20 -4.74 9.31 -3.82
N ASP A 21 -4.39 10.29 -3.00
CA ASP A 21 -5.33 11.00 -2.14
C ASP A 21 -6.40 11.73 -2.97
N ALA A 22 -5.98 12.46 -4.01
CA ALA A 22 -6.89 13.12 -4.94
C ALA A 22 -7.81 12.12 -5.67
N LEU A 23 -7.29 10.94 -6.06
CA LEU A 23 -8.09 9.87 -6.66
C LEU A 23 -9.17 9.36 -5.71
N LEU A 24 -8.84 9.14 -4.42
CA LEU A 24 -9.81 8.67 -3.42
C LEU A 24 -10.83 9.75 -3.01
N ALA A 25 -10.49 11.03 -3.17
CA ALA A 25 -11.40 12.15 -2.97
C ALA A 25 -12.41 12.33 -4.13
N ASP A 26 -12.19 11.69 -5.28
CA ASP A 26 -13.10 11.76 -6.43
C ASP A 26 -14.36 10.93 -6.19
N LEU A 27 -15.50 11.60 -6.02
CA LEU A 27 -16.81 10.97 -5.81
C LEU A 27 -17.33 10.20 -7.04
N SER A 28 -16.73 10.41 -8.22
CA SER A 28 -17.03 9.65 -9.43
C SER A 28 -16.28 8.32 -9.51
N LEU A 29 -15.32 8.08 -8.61
CA LEU A 29 -14.57 6.84 -8.57
C LEU A 29 -15.50 5.64 -8.32
N PRO A 30 -15.48 4.59 -9.18
CA PRO A 30 -16.25 3.39 -8.94
C PRO A 30 -15.94 2.77 -7.58
N GLY A 31 -16.98 2.38 -6.84
CA GLY A 31 -16.82 1.83 -5.49
C GLY A 31 -15.96 0.57 -5.41
N GLU A 32 -15.91 -0.22 -6.50
CA GLU A 32 -15.02 -1.38 -6.60
C GLU A 32 -13.54 -0.98 -6.65
N ILE A 33 -13.20 0.11 -7.33
CA ILE A 33 -11.85 0.64 -7.43
C ILE A 33 -11.45 1.26 -6.09
N PHE A 34 -12.33 2.08 -5.50
CA PHE A 34 -12.13 2.62 -4.16
C PHE A 34 -11.84 1.49 -3.16
N GLY A 35 -12.71 0.48 -3.11
CA GLY A 35 -12.55 -0.67 -2.21
C GLY A 35 -11.26 -1.44 -2.45
N ALA A 36 -10.85 -1.61 -3.72
CA ALA A 36 -9.60 -2.29 -4.06
C ALA A 36 -8.36 -1.50 -3.61
N ILE A 37 -8.36 -0.18 -3.73
CA ILE A 37 -7.27 0.67 -3.25
C ILE A 37 -7.16 0.60 -1.71
N ILE A 38 -8.30 0.69 -1.00
CA ILE A 38 -8.31 0.55 0.47
C ILE A 38 -7.87 -0.85 0.90
N ALA A 39 -8.29 -1.90 0.21
CA ALA A 39 -7.81 -3.25 0.51
C ALA A 39 -6.29 -3.38 0.30
N ALA A 40 -5.76 -2.73 -0.74
CA ALA A 40 -4.31 -2.70 -0.99
C ALA A 40 -3.56 -1.95 0.12
N THR A 41 -4.04 -0.80 0.60
CA THR A 41 -3.37 -0.06 1.69
C THR A 41 -3.31 -0.87 2.98
N VAL A 42 -4.40 -1.58 3.33
CA VAL A 42 -4.44 -2.51 4.48
C VAL A 42 -3.41 -3.63 4.30
N GLN A 43 -3.41 -4.30 3.14
CA GLN A 43 -2.48 -5.40 2.89
C GLN A 43 -1.01 -4.94 2.91
N ILE A 44 -0.73 -3.76 2.35
CA ILE A 44 0.60 -3.14 2.39
C ILE A 44 1.02 -2.86 3.83
N ASN A 45 0.12 -2.30 4.63
CA ASN A 45 0.37 -2.02 6.05
C ASN A 45 0.71 -3.29 6.83
N GLU A 46 -0.17 -4.30 6.79
CA GLU A 46 -0.02 -5.56 7.51
C GLU A 46 1.26 -6.32 7.14
N THR A 47 1.65 -6.26 5.87
CA THR A 47 2.84 -6.97 5.36
C THR A 47 4.12 -6.16 5.42
N ARG A 48 4.10 -4.94 5.99
CA ARG A 48 5.23 -4.00 5.97
C ARG A 48 5.76 -3.79 4.54
N GLY A 49 4.85 -3.78 3.57
CA GLY A 49 5.13 -3.63 2.14
C GLY A 49 5.69 -4.90 1.47
N MET A 50 5.78 -6.03 2.16
CA MET A 50 6.17 -7.32 1.59
C MET A 50 4.95 -8.08 1.06
N VAL A 51 4.11 -7.42 0.26
CA VAL A 51 2.84 -8.00 -0.20
C VAL A 51 3.08 -9.26 -1.07
N PRO A 52 2.43 -10.41 -0.77
CA PRO A 52 2.50 -11.59 -1.63
C PRO A 52 2.07 -11.29 -3.06
N GLY A 53 2.87 -11.73 -4.04
CA GLY A 53 2.61 -11.45 -5.46
C GLY A 53 3.03 -10.06 -5.93
N SER A 54 3.55 -9.21 -5.03
CA SER A 54 4.20 -7.96 -5.45
C SER A 54 5.55 -8.22 -6.13
N THR A 55 5.90 -7.38 -7.09
CA THR A 55 7.20 -7.41 -7.78
C THR A 55 8.00 -6.19 -7.38
N ALA A 56 9.26 -6.39 -6.96
CA ALA A 56 10.20 -5.32 -6.68
C ALA A 56 10.83 -4.81 -7.99
N SER A 57 11.10 -3.51 -8.06
CA SER A 57 11.86 -2.92 -9.15
C SER A 57 13.32 -3.38 -9.11
N LEU A 58 13.86 -3.75 -10.27
CA LEU A 58 15.27 -4.14 -10.41
C LEU A 58 16.24 -2.98 -10.13
N LYS A 59 15.80 -1.74 -10.36
CA LYS A 59 16.62 -0.54 -10.15
C LYS A 59 16.52 -0.01 -8.72
N TRP A 60 15.36 -0.18 -8.10
CA TRP A 60 15.07 0.31 -6.75
C TRP A 60 14.26 -0.75 -6.00
N SER A 61 14.91 -1.61 -5.22
CA SER A 61 14.27 -2.77 -4.58
C SER A 61 13.12 -2.45 -3.63
N GLN A 62 13.13 -1.26 -3.04
CA GLN A 62 12.10 -0.75 -2.14
C GLN A 62 10.84 -0.30 -2.90
N GLN A 63 10.96 0.02 -4.19
CA GLN A 63 9.80 0.30 -5.04
C GLN A 63 9.20 -1.04 -5.51
N ARG A 64 7.90 -1.18 -5.29
CA ARG A 64 7.15 -2.39 -5.61
C ARG A 64 5.89 -2.09 -6.39
N ARG A 65 5.41 -3.11 -7.08
CA ARG A 65 4.14 -3.12 -7.79
C ARG A 65 3.31 -4.30 -7.36
N MET A 66 2.00 -4.13 -7.21
CA MET A 66 1.07 -5.22 -6.96
C MET A 66 -0.21 -5.05 -7.79
N PRO A 67 -0.86 -6.16 -8.19
CA PRO A 67 -2.14 -6.11 -8.87
C PRO A 67 -3.23 -5.50 -7.97
N LEU A 68 -4.17 -4.77 -8.57
CA LEU A 68 -5.39 -4.28 -7.92
C LEU A 68 -6.62 -5.08 -8.34
N GLY A 69 -7.46 -5.37 -7.35
CA GLY A 69 -8.61 -6.25 -7.54
C GLY A 69 -8.20 -7.70 -7.73
N ARG A 70 -9.20 -8.56 -7.97
CA ARG A 70 -8.97 -9.98 -8.21
C ARG A 70 -8.14 -10.16 -9.48
N ASP A 71 -7.00 -10.84 -9.38
CA ASP A 71 -6.10 -11.14 -10.49
C ASP A 71 -5.60 -9.90 -11.27
N GLY A 72 -5.65 -8.70 -10.66
CA GLY A 72 -5.17 -7.46 -11.26
C GLY A 72 -6.13 -6.78 -12.24
N VAL A 73 -7.38 -7.25 -12.34
CA VAL A 73 -8.34 -6.74 -13.34
C VAL A 73 -8.65 -5.25 -13.25
N LEU A 74 -8.40 -4.61 -12.10
CA LEU A 74 -8.67 -3.19 -11.88
C LEU A 74 -7.44 -2.30 -12.13
N GLY A 75 -6.25 -2.90 -12.29
CA GLY A 75 -5.01 -2.16 -12.53
C GLY A 75 -3.85 -2.59 -11.63
N VAL A 76 -2.94 -1.65 -11.38
CA VAL A 76 -1.70 -1.86 -10.63
C VAL A 76 -1.49 -0.74 -9.61
N ALA A 77 -1.13 -1.11 -8.39
CA ALA A 77 -0.65 -0.20 -7.36
C ALA A 77 0.87 -0.19 -7.31
N GLU A 78 1.48 1.00 -7.30
CA GLU A 78 2.91 1.18 -7.07
C GLU A 78 3.15 1.83 -5.71
N TYR A 79 4.06 1.27 -4.92
CA TYR A 79 4.39 1.79 -3.59
C TYR A 79 5.88 1.68 -3.29
N VAL A 80 6.34 2.46 -2.31
CA VAL A 80 7.74 2.53 -1.89
C VAL A 80 7.84 2.28 -0.39
N ILE A 81 8.73 1.37 -0.02
CA ILE A 81 9.06 1.08 1.38
C ILE A 81 10.14 2.04 1.88
N VAL A 82 9.86 2.78 2.94
CA VAL A 82 10.79 3.73 3.59
C VAL A 82 11.24 3.15 4.93
N ALA A 83 12.03 2.06 4.87
CA ALA A 83 12.44 1.28 6.03
C ALA A 83 13.42 2.02 6.96
N ASP A 84 14.19 2.97 6.43
CA ASP A 84 15.23 3.70 7.16
C ASP A 84 14.70 4.97 7.86
N ALA A 85 13.40 5.26 7.76
CA ALA A 85 12.76 6.35 8.49
C ALA A 85 12.52 5.98 9.96
N ASP A 86 12.38 7.01 10.81
CA ASP A 86 12.04 6.86 12.23
C ASP A 86 10.76 7.65 12.55
N PRO A 87 9.58 7.02 12.61
CA PRO A 87 9.33 5.58 12.41
C PRO A 87 9.28 5.16 10.91
N PRO A 88 9.48 3.86 10.59
CA PRO A 88 9.35 3.34 9.23
C PRO A 88 7.93 3.49 8.68
N TYR A 89 7.81 3.75 7.38
CA TYR A 89 6.51 3.88 6.70
C TYR A 89 6.60 3.44 5.23
N ILE A 90 5.45 3.37 4.57
CA ILE A 90 5.29 3.01 3.17
C ILE A 90 4.47 4.10 2.50
N VAL A 91 4.79 4.42 1.25
CA VAL A 91 4.00 5.38 0.46
C VAL A 91 3.37 4.65 -0.71
N LEU A 92 2.05 4.66 -0.81
CA LEU A 92 1.30 4.29 -2.01
C LEU A 92 1.44 5.42 -3.03
N THR A 93 2.40 5.24 -3.93
CA THR A 93 2.87 6.32 -4.82
C THR A 93 1.95 6.55 -6.02
N ARG A 94 1.34 5.50 -6.56
CA ARG A 94 0.55 5.58 -7.79
C ARG A 94 -0.47 4.46 -7.90
N ILE A 95 -1.62 4.78 -8.50
CA ILE A 95 -2.60 3.81 -8.99
C ILE A 95 -2.72 3.92 -10.51
N GLN A 96 -2.40 2.85 -11.22
CA GLN A 96 -2.60 2.75 -12.66
C GLN A 96 -3.79 1.86 -12.95
N LEU A 97 -4.94 2.46 -13.24
CA LEU A 97 -6.16 1.76 -13.63
C LEU A 97 -6.11 1.29 -15.09
N TYR A 98 -6.91 0.27 -15.42
CA TYR A 98 -7.11 -0.23 -16.78
C TYR A 98 -8.35 0.37 -17.47
#